data_AF-A0A067E1Y9-F1
#
_entry.id   AF-A0A067E1Y9-F1
#
_cell.length_a   1.000
_cell.length_b   1.000
_cell.length_c   1.000
_cell.angle_alpha   90.00
_cell.angle_beta   90.00
_cell.angle_gamma   90.00
#
_symmetry.space_group_name_H-M   'P 1'
#
loop_
_entity.id
_entity.type
_entity.pdbx_description
1 polymer ?
#
loop_
_entity_poly.entity_id
_entity_poly.type
_entity_poly.pdbx_seq_one_letter_code
_entity_poly.pdbx_strand_id
1 'polypeptide(L)'
;MPERFKNKIEEMGGSKVVRVIQKQLFWCDTTNQNNRLSIPFKQIENNFLEPEEKQWVVDREKPMENVKLIEPCLNKVTEVTLKKWKMSSTTLNLITTWHKEVLCNAANQLQIGSTVQLYAFRLAHNNNELCFALVNLDLVN
;
A
#
# COMPACT_ATOMS: atom_id res chain seq x y z
N MET A 1 -3.93 7.99 11.33
CA MET A 1 -4.61 8.11 10.03
C MET A 1 -5.60 9.26 10.09
N PRO A 2 -5.64 10.15 9.08
CA PRO A 2 -6.61 11.24 8.99
C PRO A 2 -8.06 10.73 8.95
N GLU A 3 -9.00 11.50 9.50
CA GLU A 3 -10.42 11.11 9.61
C GLU A 3 -11.06 10.77 8.26
N ARG A 4 -10.78 11.57 7.22
CA ARG A 4 -11.26 11.33 5.85
C ARG A 4 -10.93 9.93 5.30
N PHE A 5 -9.79 9.35 5.68
CA PHE A 5 -9.45 7.97 5.29
C PHE A 5 -10.20 6.94 6.11
N LYS A 6 -10.42 7.20 7.41
CA LYS A 6 -11.24 6.31 8.26
C LYS A 6 -12.66 6.22 7.71
N ASN A 7 -13.27 7.36 7.40
CA ASN A 7 -14.60 7.43 6.81
C ASN A 7 -14.64 6.66 5.49
N LYS A 8 -13.63 6.82 4.62
CA LYS A 8 -13.57 6.08 3.36
C LYS A 8 -13.43 4.56 3.54
N ILE A 9 -12.65 4.12 4.53
CA ILE A 9 -12.51 2.71 4.88
C ILE A 9 -13.83 2.17 5.42
N GLU A 10 -14.52 2.91 6.28
CA GLU A 10 -15.82 2.54 6.85
C GLU A 10 -16.92 2.46 5.77
N GLU A 11 -16.95 3.41 4.82
CA GLU A 11 -17.83 3.36 3.64
C GLU A 11 -17.63 2.08 2.82
N MET A 12 -16.38 1.62 2.73
CA MET A 12 -16.04 0.35 2.06
C MET A 12 -16.36 -0.87 2.94
N GLY A 13 -16.88 -0.71 4.17
CA GLY A 13 -17.09 -1.81 5.12
C GLY A 13 -15.78 -2.38 5.68
N GLY A 14 -14.73 -1.56 5.73
CA GLY A 14 -13.40 -1.92 6.18
C GLY A 14 -13.20 -1.84 7.69
N SER A 15 -12.32 -2.69 8.20
CA SER A 15 -12.02 -2.83 9.63
C SER A 15 -10.55 -3.21 9.86
N LYS A 16 -10.15 -3.42 11.13
CA LYS A 16 -8.80 -3.89 11.52
C LYS A 16 -7.67 -3.05 10.88
N VAL A 17 -7.81 -1.73 10.95
CA VAL A 17 -6.86 -0.79 10.33
C VAL A 17 -5.54 -0.77 11.10
N VAL A 18 -4.43 -1.03 10.42
CA VAL A 18 -3.07 -1.01 11.00
C VAL A 18 -2.10 -0.27 10.10
N ARG A 19 -1.15 0.49 10.68
CA ARG A 19 -0.13 1.22 9.92
C ARG A 19 1.02 0.29 9.56
N VAL A 20 1.20 -0.03 8.28
CA VAL A 20 2.22 -0.97 7.80
C VAL A 20 3.61 -0.34 7.87
N ILE A 21 3.74 0.88 7.36
CA ILE A 21 5.02 1.61 7.27
C ILE A 21 4.75 3.12 7.17
N GLN A 22 5.70 3.92 7.66
CA GLN A 22 5.86 5.32 7.28
C GLN A 22 7.26 5.51 6.69
N LYS A 23 7.35 6.16 5.53
CA LYS A 23 8.62 6.43 4.86
C LYS A 23 8.51 7.64 3.93
N GLN A 24 9.66 8.20 3.56
CA GLN A 24 9.74 9.06 2.39
C GLN A 24 9.80 8.22 1.10
N LEU A 25 9.20 8.72 0.02
CA LEU A 25 9.38 8.13 -1.30
C LEU A 25 10.79 8.41 -1.82
N PHE A 26 11.52 7.36 -2.16
CA PHE A 26 12.84 7.48 -2.77
C PHE A 26 12.74 7.44 -4.30
N TRP A 27 13.82 7.82 -4.98
CA TRP A 27 13.92 7.73 -6.45
C TRP A 27 13.50 6.35 -7.00
N CYS A 28 13.82 5.28 -6.27
CA CYS A 28 13.46 3.93 -6.69
C CYS A 28 11.95 3.64 -6.61
N ASP A 29 11.19 4.36 -5.77
CA ASP A 29 9.74 4.27 -5.66
C ASP A 29 9.03 5.09 -6.76
N THR A 30 9.69 6.12 -7.31
CA THR A 30 9.07 7.09 -8.21
C THR A 30 9.48 6.94 -9.67
N THR A 31 10.38 6.02 -9.98
CA THR A 31 10.88 5.81 -11.35
C THR A 31 9.97 4.87 -12.13
N ASN A 32 9.54 5.27 -13.33
CA ASN A 32 8.64 4.50 -14.19
C ASN A 32 9.13 3.07 -14.47
N GLN A 33 10.43 2.91 -14.70
CA GLN A 33 11.04 1.60 -14.95
C GLN A 33 10.87 0.64 -13.77
N ASN A 34 10.86 1.15 -12.53
CA ASN A 34 10.72 0.30 -11.34
C ASN A 34 9.26 -0.02 -11.04
N ASN A 35 8.34 0.90 -11.34
CA ASN A 35 6.89 0.76 -11.17
C ASN A 35 6.47 0.09 -9.84
N ARG A 36 7.04 0.57 -8.73
CA ARG A 36 6.81 -0.04 -7.42
C ARG A 36 6.85 0.95 -6.26
N LEU A 37 6.06 0.69 -5.21
CA LEU A 37 6.32 1.18 -3.86
C LEU A 37 6.98 0.07 -3.04
N SER A 38 8.19 0.31 -2.54
CA SER A 38 8.91 -0.65 -1.72
C SER A 38 8.56 -0.53 -0.24
N ILE A 39 8.30 -1.69 0.38
CA ILE A 39 7.98 -1.91 1.79
C ILE A 39 9.02 -2.90 2.36
N PRO A 40 10.19 -2.41 2.81
CA PRO A 40 11.24 -3.27 3.33
C PRO A 40 10.78 -4.00 4.60
N PHE A 41 11.04 -5.31 4.72
CA PHE A 41 10.55 -6.10 5.86
C PHE A 41 10.97 -5.53 7.22
N LYS A 42 12.18 -4.98 7.30
CA LYS A 42 12.74 -4.39 8.52
C LYS A 42 12.04 -3.11 8.98
N GLN A 43 11.23 -2.50 8.12
CA GLN A 43 10.50 -1.26 8.40
C GLN A 43 8.99 -1.51 8.55
N ILE A 44 8.54 -2.76 8.41
CA ILE A 44 7.15 -3.12 8.67
C ILE A 44 6.91 -3.10 10.17
N GLU A 45 5.88 -2.40 10.60
CA GLU A 45 5.64 -2.12 12.03
C GLU A 45 4.74 -3.15 12.72
N ASN A 46 4.10 -4.03 11.95
CA ASN A 46 3.14 -4.99 12.47
C ASN A 46 2.99 -6.23 11.57
N ASN A 47 2.25 -7.22 12.04
CA ASN A 47 1.91 -8.42 11.25
C ASN A 47 0.59 -8.21 10.48
N PHE A 48 0.60 -7.38 9.44
CA PHE A 48 -0.63 -7.09 8.70
C PHE A 48 -1.12 -8.25 7.83
N LEU A 49 -0.23 -9.18 7.45
CA LEU A 49 -0.56 -10.37 6.68
C LEU A 49 -1.10 -11.46 7.61
N GLU A 50 -2.23 -12.06 7.24
CA GLU A 50 -2.73 -13.27 7.88
C GLU A 50 -1.82 -14.47 7.55
N PRO A 51 -1.84 -15.55 8.35
CA PRO A 51 -0.95 -16.70 8.15
C PRO A 51 -0.98 -17.29 6.74
N GLU A 52 -2.15 -17.46 6.12
CA GLU A 52 -2.23 -17.99 4.75
C GLU A 52 -1.64 -17.01 3.73
N GLU A 53 -1.90 -15.70 3.89
CA GLU A 53 -1.35 -14.67 3.01
C GLU A 53 0.16 -14.58 3.12
N LYS A 54 0.69 -14.67 4.34
CA LYS A 54 2.14 -14.72 4.58
C LYS A 54 2.75 -15.95 3.92
N GLN A 55 2.15 -17.12 4.09
CA GLN A 55 2.62 -18.34 3.41
C GLN A 55 2.60 -18.16 1.88
N TRP A 56 1.56 -17.53 1.35
CA TRP A 56 1.41 -17.30 -0.09
C TRP A 56 2.45 -16.30 -0.64
N VAL A 57 2.51 -15.10 -0.09
CA VAL A 57 3.33 -14.00 -0.62
C VAL A 57 4.78 -14.06 -0.18
N VAL A 58 5.04 -14.55 1.04
CA VAL A 58 6.38 -14.55 1.62
C VAL A 58 7.08 -15.89 1.39
N ASP A 59 6.43 -17.01 1.69
CA ASP A 59 7.09 -18.32 1.66
C ASP A 59 7.08 -18.93 0.26
N ARG A 60 5.94 -18.85 -0.44
CA ARG A 60 5.78 -19.34 -1.82
C ARG A 60 6.15 -18.31 -2.88
N GLU A 61 6.44 -17.08 -2.47
CA GLU A 61 6.79 -15.94 -3.32
C GLU A 61 5.77 -15.68 -4.45
N LYS A 62 4.50 -16.00 -4.21
CA LYS A 62 3.41 -15.79 -5.17
C LYS A 62 2.84 -14.38 -5.01
N PRO A 63 2.55 -13.67 -6.11
CA PRO A 63 1.91 -12.37 -6.02
C PRO A 63 0.49 -12.50 -5.44
N MET A 64 0.06 -11.48 -4.70
CA MET A 64 -1.36 -11.22 -4.44
C MET A 64 -1.79 -10.13 -5.41
N GLU A 65 -2.62 -10.48 -6.38
CA GLU A 65 -3.11 -9.58 -7.41
C GLU A 65 -4.39 -8.88 -6.97
N ASN A 66 -4.73 -7.79 -7.65
CA ASN A 66 -5.97 -7.02 -7.46
C ASN A 66 -6.22 -6.56 -6.02
N VAL A 67 -5.15 -6.29 -5.27
CA VAL A 67 -5.26 -5.75 -3.91
C VAL A 67 -5.69 -4.29 -4.01
N LYS A 68 -6.83 -3.95 -3.41
CA LYS A 68 -7.36 -2.59 -3.45
C LYS A 68 -6.48 -1.63 -2.67
N LEU A 69 -6.20 -0.47 -3.26
CA LEU A 69 -5.47 0.64 -2.66
C LEU A 69 -6.30 1.91 -2.76
N ILE A 70 -6.76 2.43 -1.62
CA ILE A 70 -7.29 3.80 -1.54
C ILE A 70 -6.13 4.75 -1.80
N GLU A 71 -6.24 5.55 -2.86
CA GLU A 71 -5.23 6.54 -3.22
C GLU A 71 -5.26 7.77 -2.28
N PRO A 72 -4.16 8.54 -2.19
CA PRO A 72 -4.09 9.73 -1.36
C PRO A 72 -5.21 10.76 -1.58
N CYS A 73 -5.70 10.89 -2.81
CA CYS A 73 -6.79 11.78 -3.20
C CYS A 73 -8.19 11.37 -2.71
N LEU A 74 -8.34 10.14 -2.19
CA LEU A 74 -9.60 9.52 -1.70
C LEU A 74 -10.72 9.32 -2.73
N ASN A 75 -10.62 9.94 -3.91
CA ASN A 75 -11.62 9.81 -4.97
C ASN A 75 -11.42 8.56 -5.84
N LYS A 76 -10.32 7.83 -5.66
CA LYS A 76 -9.96 6.66 -6.46
C LYS A 76 -9.47 5.51 -5.59
N VAL A 77 -9.89 4.31 -5.95
CA VAL A 77 -9.37 3.04 -5.44
C VAL A 77 -8.74 2.30 -6.61
N THR A 78 -7.45 2.00 -6.51
CA THR A 78 -6.68 1.35 -7.57
C THR A 78 -6.31 -0.06 -7.16
N GLU A 79 -6.39 -1.00 -8.10
CA GLU A 79 -5.92 -2.37 -7.90
C GLU A 79 -4.42 -2.46 -8.14
N VAL A 80 -3.67 -2.85 -7.10
CA VAL A 80 -2.22 -3.08 -7.15
C VAL A 80 -1.90 -4.56 -6.93
N THR A 81 -0.67 -4.97 -7.23
CA THR A 81 -0.19 -6.30 -6.88
C THR A 81 0.80 -6.21 -5.72
N LEU A 82 0.60 -6.98 -4.65
CA LEU A 82 1.59 -7.15 -3.59
C LEU A 82 2.51 -8.33 -3.94
N LYS A 83 3.82 -8.08 -4.02
CA LYS A 83 4.81 -9.12 -4.36
C LYS A 83 6.09 -9.00 -3.54
N LYS A 84 6.59 -10.13 -3.03
CA LYS A 84 7.91 -10.21 -2.40
C LYS A 84 9.01 -10.26 -3.45
N TRP A 85 10.00 -9.38 -3.33
CA TRP A 85 11.24 -9.42 -4.10
C TRP A 85 12.42 -9.63 -3.15
N LYS A 86 13.36 -10.49 -3.55
CA LYS A 86 14.66 -10.62 -2.90
C LYS A 86 15.63 -9.62 -3.53
N MET A 87 15.88 -8.51 -2.85
CA MET A 87 16.87 -7.50 -3.25
C MET A 87 18.09 -7.61 -2.32
N SER A 88 18.82 -6.52 -2.09
CA SER A 88 19.78 -6.42 -0.98
C SER A 88 19.14 -6.71 0.39
N SER A 89 17.83 -6.48 0.50
CA SER A 89 16.98 -6.96 1.59
C SER A 89 15.70 -7.60 1.06
N THR A 90 15.08 -8.45 1.86
CA THR A 90 13.72 -8.92 1.59
C THR A 90 12.74 -7.74 1.69
N THR A 91 11.98 -7.52 0.62
CA THR A 91 11.11 -6.35 0.47
C THR A 91 9.80 -6.78 -0.17
N LEU A 92 8.67 -6.37 0.42
CA LEU A 92 7.38 -6.41 -0.28
C LEU A 92 7.26 -5.18 -1.16
N ASN A 93 6.59 -5.31 -2.30
CA ASN A 93 6.37 -4.20 -3.22
C ASN A 93 4.91 -4.17 -3.65
N LEU A 94 4.33 -2.97 -3.71
CA LEU A 94 3.10 -2.71 -4.47
C LEU A 94 3.52 -2.37 -5.91
N ILE A 95 3.07 -3.15 -6.88
CA ILE A 95 3.47 -3.05 -8.29
C ILE A 95 2.25 -2.96 -9.23
N THR A 96 2.48 -3.13 -10.54
CA THR A 96 1.49 -3.17 -11.63
C THR A 96 0.96 -1.79 -12.01
N THR A 97 0.11 -1.20 -11.18
CA THR A 97 -0.53 0.09 -11.45
C THR A 97 0.09 1.23 -10.66
N TRP A 98 1.03 0.93 -9.74
CA TRP A 98 1.65 1.91 -8.84
C TRP A 98 2.06 3.21 -9.54
N HIS A 99 2.94 3.16 -10.54
CA HIS A 99 3.46 4.38 -11.15
C HIS A 99 2.40 5.08 -11.99
N LYS A 100 1.75 4.36 -12.91
CA LYS A 100 0.84 4.96 -13.88
C LYS A 100 -0.45 5.48 -13.27
N GLU A 101 -1.00 4.79 -12.28
CA GLU A 101 -2.31 5.11 -11.70
C GLU A 101 -2.21 5.87 -10.38
N VAL A 102 -1.24 5.54 -9.52
CA VAL A 102 -1.15 6.11 -8.17
C VAL A 102 -0.16 7.26 -8.13
N LEU A 103 1.08 7.04 -8.57
CA LEU A 103 2.12 8.07 -8.52
C LEU A 103 1.83 9.22 -9.51
N CYS A 104 1.49 8.90 -10.76
CA CYS A 104 1.21 9.89 -11.81
C CYS A 104 -0.15 10.59 -11.67
N ASN A 105 -1.00 10.18 -10.74
CA ASN A 105 -2.23 10.90 -10.46
C ASN A 105 -1.90 12.21 -9.73
N ALA A 106 -2.06 13.33 -10.44
CA ALA A 106 -1.76 14.67 -9.93
C ALA A 106 -2.52 15.01 -8.63
N ALA A 107 -3.72 14.44 -8.42
CA ALA A 107 -4.49 14.66 -7.20
C ALA A 107 -3.83 14.03 -5.95
N ASN A 108 -2.93 13.05 -6.14
CA ASN A 108 -2.19 12.43 -5.03
C ASN A 108 -0.97 13.22 -4.58
N GLN A 109 -0.49 14.15 -5.43
CA GLN A 109 0.67 15.02 -5.17
C GLN A 109 1.89 14.26 -4.63
N LEU A 110 2.13 13.06 -5.16
CA LEU A 110 3.26 12.22 -4.77
C LEU A 110 4.49 12.59 -5.60
N GLN A 111 5.61 12.80 -4.91
CA GLN A 111 6.90 13.05 -5.54
C GLN A 111 8.02 12.44 -4.70
N ILE A 112 9.24 12.46 -5.25
CA ILE A 112 10.44 12.10 -4.49
C ILE A 112 10.50 12.99 -3.24
N GLY A 113 10.72 12.38 -2.09
CA GLY A 113 10.78 13.07 -0.79
C GLY A 113 9.43 13.18 -0.08
N SER A 114 8.30 12.93 -0.75
CA SER A 114 7.00 12.95 -0.07
C SER A 114 6.94 11.93 1.05
N THR A 115 6.44 12.35 2.22
CA THR A 115 6.29 11.44 3.36
C THR A 115 4.96 10.73 3.27
N VAL A 116 4.98 9.40 3.18
CA VAL A 116 3.77 8.58 3.07
C VAL A 116 3.61 7.63 4.24
N GLN A 117 2.36 7.35 4.59
CA GLN A 117 1.99 6.22 5.43
C GLN A 117 1.18 5.23 4.60
N LEU A 118 1.55 3.96 4.66
CA LEU A 118 0.73 2.87 4.13
C LEU A 118 0.00 2.19 5.29
N TYR A 119 -1.30 2.04 5.15
CA TYR A 119 -2.15 1.33 6.09
C TYR A 119 -2.74 0.10 5.42
N ALA A 120 -2.84 -0.99 6.18
CA ALA A 120 -3.60 -2.18 5.81
C ALA A 120 -4.94 -2.17 6.54
N PHE A 121 -5.98 -2.69 5.91
CA PHE A 121 -7.29 -2.90 6.52
C PHE A 121 -7.98 -4.11 5.87
N ARG A 122 -9.12 -4.52 6.43
CA ARG A 122 -9.82 -5.75 6.08
C ARG A 122 -11.26 -5.52 5.69
N LEU A 123 -11.67 -6.06 4.54
CA LEU A 123 -13.07 -6.12 4.15
C LEU A 123 -13.70 -7.42 4.66
N ALA A 124 -14.38 -7.35 5.80
CA ALA A 124 -14.92 -8.54 6.47
C ALA A 124 -15.95 -9.29 5.60
N HIS A 125 -16.75 -8.54 4.82
CA HIS A 125 -17.78 -9.10 3.94
C HIS A 125 -17.22 -9.84 2.71
N ASN A 126 -15.90 -9.75 2.46
CA ASN A 126 -15.25 -10.43 1.33
C ASN A 126 -14.11 -11.33 1.83
N ASN A 127 -14.44 -12.33 2.65
CA ASN A 127 -13.48 -13.30 3.19
C ASN A 127 -12.24 -12.66 3.86
N ASN A 128 -12.45 -11.56 4.60
CA ASN A 128 -11.38 -10.80 5.26
C ASN A 128 -10.28 -10.31 4.29
N GLU A 129 -10.66 -9.96 3.05
CA GLU A 129 -9.77 -9.46 2.00
C GLU A 129 -8.87 -8.33 2.51
N LEU A 130 -7.56 -8.47 2.25
CA LEU A 130 -6.57 -7.43 2.49
C LEU A 130 -6.77 -6.25 1.53
N CYS A 131 -6.83 -5.05 2.09
CA CYS A 131 -6.82 -3.80 1.33
C CYS A 131 -5.80 -2.83 1.93
N PHE A 132 -5.41 -1.82 1.16
CA PHE A 132 -4.50 -0.77 1.58
C PHE A 132 -5.09 0.62 1.45
N ALA A 133 -4.59 1.55 2.25
CA ALA A 133 -4.79 2.98 2.08
C ALA A 133 -3.43 3.69 2.14
N LEU A 134 -3.13 4.51 1.13
CA LEU A 134 -1.92 5.33 1.11
C LEU A 134 -2.28 6.76 1.50
N VAL A 135 -1.63 7.25 2.54
CA VAL A 135 -1.75 8.64 2.99
C VAL A 135 -0.48 9.38 2.59
N ASN A 136 -0.63 10.47 1.83
CA ASN A 136 0.43 11.45 1.67
C ASN A 136 0.35 12.46 2.83
N LEU A 137 1.33 12.44 3.74
CA LEU A 137 1.35 13.31 4.92
C LEU A 137 1.56 14.78 4.57
N ASP A 138 2.13 15.06 3.40
CA ASP A 138 2.30 16.43 2.92
C ASP A 138 0.95 17.11 2.61
N LEU A 139 -0.14 16.34 2.52
CA LEU A 139 -1.52 16.80 2.27
C LEU A 139 -2.41 16.78 3.50
N VAL A 140 -1.85 16.51 4.68
CA VAL A 140 -2.58 16.42 5.93
C VAL A 140 -2.07 17.55 6.81
N ASN A 141 -2.81 18.66 6.85
CA ASN A 141 -2.63 19.71 7.85
C ASN A 141 -3.02 19.19 9.23
#